data_AF-A0AAV7IMM5-F1
#
_entry.id   AF-A0AAV7IMM5-F1
#
_cell.length_a   1.000
_cell.length_b   1.000
_cell.length_c   1.000
_cell.angle_alpha   90.00
_cell.angle_beta   90.00
_cell.angle_gamma   90.00
#
_symmetry.space_group_name_H-M   'P 1'
#
loop_
_entity.id
_entity.type
_entity.pdbx_description
1 polymer ?
#
loop_
_entity_poly.entity_id
_entity_poly.type
_entity_poly.pdbx_seq_one_letter_code
_entity_poly.pdbx_strand_id
1 'polypeptide(L)'
;MFSTSTQKKYWIFSDEKDLTALRQKANAAYVDKYGSKMTPEERELYFLSDTEERMLLRFYELQLRDFCKRFSPPMPRATIATALHYFKRFYLRNSVMDYHPKEILVTCVYLATKVFYSVKFSQ
;
A
#
# COMPACT_ATOMS: atom_id res chain seq x y z
N MET A 1 1.49 -24.59 4.15
CA MET A 1 0.91 -24.03 5.40
C MET A 1 1.59 -22.72 5.75
N PHE A 2 0.99 -21.89 6.62
CA PHE A 2 1.46 -20.53 6.95
C PHE A 2 2.92 -20.47 7.46
N SER A 3 3.36 -21.48 8.22
CA SER A 3 4.70 -21.56 8.81
C SER A 3 5.86 -21.51 7.80
N THR A 4 5.62 -21.92 6.55
CA THR A 4 6.58 -21.90 5.43
C THR A 4 6.23 -20.86 4.36
N SER A 5 5.24 -19.99 4.63
CA SER A 5 4.76 -19.02 3.66
C SER A 5 5.71 -17.82 3.47
N THR A 6 5.66 -17.23 2.28
CA THR A 6 6.36 -15.96 1.99
C THR A 6 5.82 -14.80 2.82
N GLN A 7 4.54 -14.85 3.22
CA GLN A 7 3.97 -13.87 4.14
C GLN A 7 4.69 -13.89 5.49
N LYS A 8 4.85 -15.06 6.10
CA LYS A 8 5.59 -15.18 7.37
C LYS A 8 7.05 -14.75 7.23
N LYS A 9 7.70 -15.09 6.12
CA LYS A 9 9.12 -14.81 5.90
C LYS A 9 9.44 -13.34 5.64
N TYR A 10 8.58 -12.61 4.93
CA TYR A 10 8.93 -11.28 4.41
C TYR A 10 7.99 -10.15 4.80
N TRP A 11 6.80 -10.47 5.35
CA TRP A 11 5.73 -9.50 5.58
C TRP A 11 5.13 -9.59 6.99
N ILE A 12 5.87 -10.17 7.92
CA ILE A 12 5.61 -10.11 9.36
C ILE A 12 6.81 -9.43 9.99
N PHE A 13 6.52 -8.40 10.77
CA PHE A 13 7.51 -7.55 11.42
C PHE A 13 7.38 -7.71 12.93
N SER A 14 8.47 -7.50 13.64
CA SER A 14 8.51 -7.73 15.09
C SER A 14 7.79 -6.61 15.85
N ASP A 15 7.90 -5.37 15.37
CA ASP A 15 7.29 -4.20 16.00
C ASP A 15 6.82 -3.15 14.98
N GLU A 16 5.96 -2.24 15.42
CA GLU A 16 5.48 -1.11 14.62
C GLU A 16 6.60 -0.13 14.24
N LYS A 17 7.67 -0.07 15.04
CA LYS A 17 8.86 0.74 14.74
C LYS A 17 9.50 0.35 13.40
N ASP A 18 9.56 -0.95 13.09
CA ASP A 18 10.09 -1.45 11.82
C ASP A 18 9.27 -0.94 10.63
N LEU A 19 7.93 -0.98 10.78
CA LEU A 19 7.01 -0.47 9.75
C LEU A 19 7.17 1.04 9.55
N THR A 20 7.33 1.78 10.65
CA THR A 20 7.55 3.22 10.60
C THR A 20 8.86 3.58 9.93
N ALA A 21 9.95 2.88 10.27
CA ALA A 21 11.25 3.08 9.64
C ALA A 21 11.22 2.80 8.12
N LEU A 22 10.50 1.75 7.68
CA LEU A 22 10.34 1.45 6.26
C LEU A 22 9.61 2.58 5.50
N ARG A 23 8.54 3.13 6.09
CA ARG A 23 7.78 4.24 5.50
C ARG A 23 8.60 5.52 5.44
N GLN A 24 9.27 5.88 6.54
CA GLN A 24 10.16 7.04 6.58
C GLN A 24 11.28 6.91 5.55
N LYS A 25 11.86 5.71 5.40
CA LYS A 25 12.86 5.44 4.38
C LYS A 25 12.31 5.62 2.96
N ALA A 26 11.09 5.16 2.68
CA ALA A 26 10.47 5.31 1.37
C ALA A 26 10.18 6.78 1.02
N ASN A 27 9.67 7.56 1.99
CA ASN A 27 9.45 8.99 1.85
C ASN A 27 10.77 9.76 1.66
N ALA A 28 11.76 9.53 2.53
CA ALA A 28 13.08 10.16 2.43
C ALA A 28 13.76 9.86 1.09
N ALA A 29 13.71 8.61 0.62
CA ALA A 29 14.27 8.24 -0.69
C ALA A 29 13.61 9.00 -1.85
N TYR A 30 12.31 9.30 -1.77
CA TYR A 30 11.62 10.11 -2.77
C TYR A 30 12.08 11.57 -2.69
N VAL A 31 12.07 12.16 -1.49
CA VAL A 31 12.48 13.55 -1.25
C VAL A 31 13.93 13.77 -1.66
N ASP A 32 14.84 12.84 -1.36
CA ASP A 32 16.25 12.98 -1.75
C ASP A 32 16.43 12.90 -3.26
N LYS A 33 15.67 12.03 -3.94
CA LYS A 33 15.72 11.87 -5.39
C LYS A 33 15.24 13.13 -6.13
N TYR A 34 14.11 13.70 -5.71
CA TYR A 34 13.47 14.80 -6.44
C TYR A 34 13.72 16.19 -5.83
N GLY A 35 14.14 16.27 -4.58
CA GLY A 35 14.44 17.49 -3.83
C GLY A 35 15.92 17.84 -3.76
N SER A 36 16.81 17.12 -4.46
CA SER A 36 18.27 17.30 -4.39
C SER A 36 18.76 18.75 -4.58
N LYS A 37 18.04 19.56 -5.36
CA LYS A 37 18.37 20.97 -5.65
C LYS A 37 17.63 22.00 -4.79
N MET A 38 16.71 21.56 -3.93
CA MET A 38 15.87 22.41 -3.09
C MET A 38 16.50 22.62 -1.71
N THR A 39 16.26 23.79 -1.11
CA THR A 39 16.62 24.04 0.29
C THR A 39 15.74 23.19 1.22
N PRO A 40 16.14 22.98 2.50
CA PRO A 40 15.31 22.26 3.46
C PRO A 40 13.89 22.83 3.59
N GLU A 41 13.75 24.15 3.58
CA GLU A 41 12.46 24.85 3.72
C GLU A 41 11.58 24.65 2.48
N GLU A 42 12.18 24.69 1.28
CA GLU A 42 11.47 24.40 0.03
C GLU A 42 10.99 22.95 -0.02
N ARG A 43 11.80 22.00 0.47
CA ARG A 43 11.42 20.59 0.54
C ARG A 43 10.24 20.37 1.47
N GLU A 44 10.25 21.01 2.64
CA GLU A 44 9.16 20.90 3.61
C GLU A 44 7.84 21.47 3.07
N LEU A 45 7.91 22.55 2.28
CA LEU A 45 6.71 23.14 1.67
C LEU A 45 6.16 22.30 0.50
N TYR A 46 7.05 21.65 -0.27
CA TYR A 46 6.67 20.99 -1.52
C TYR A 46 6.34 19.50 -1.37
N PHE A 47 7.05 18.78 -0.51
CA PHE A 47 6.87 17.34 -0.32
C PHE A 47 5.99 17.03 0.88
N LEU A 48 5.29 15.90 0.81
CA LEU A 48 4.52 15.39 1.94
C LEU A 48 5.46 14.80 2.99
N SER A 49 5.14 15.08 4.25
CA SER A 49 5.71 14.37 5.40
C SER A 49 5.20 12.92 5.48
N ASP A 50 5.91 12.06 6.20
CA ASP A 50 5.49 10.66 6.36
C ASP A 50 4.13 10.53 7.05
N THR A 51 3.77 11.48 7.91
CA THR A 51 2.47 11.52 8.59
C THR A 51 1.35 11.88 7.64
N GLU A 52 1.55 12.85 6.74
CA GLU A 52 0.60 13.20 5.69
C GLU A 52 0.39 12.06 4.70
N GLU A 53 1.47 11.38 4.29
CA GLU A 53 1.36 10.17 3.48
C GLU A 53 0.49 9.12 4.17
N ARG A 54 0.70 8.86 5.47
CA ARG A 54 -0.12 7.90 6.23
C ARG A 54 -1.60 8.31 6.30
N MET A 55 -1.89 9.60 6.47
CA MET A 55 -3.26 10.09 6.50
C MET A 55 -3.97 9.85 5.16
N LEU A 56 -3.30 10.17 4.05
CA LEU A 56 -3.81 9.89 2.71
C LEU A 56 -4.04 8.39 2.50
N LEU A 57 -3.06 7.55 2.85
CA LEU A 57 -3.18 6.10 2.70
C LEU A 57 -4.36 5.55 3.52
N ARG A 58 -4.57 6.06 4.74
CA ARG A 58 -5.70 5.64 5.57
C ARG A 58 -7.04 6.01 4.93
N PHE A 59 -7.15 7.20 4.35
CA PHE A 59 -8.33 7.60 3.58
C PHE A 59 -8.56 6.65 2.39
N TYR A 60 -7.53 6.33 1.61
CA TYR A 60 -7.65 5.44 0.46
C TYR A 60 -7.92 3.98 0.84
N GLU A 61 -7.50 3.52 2.01
CA GLU A 61 -7.93 2.20 2.53
C GLU A 61 -9.45 2.13 2.73
N LEU A 62 -10.08 3.21 3.20
CA LEU A 62 -11.54 3.29 3.32
C LEU A 62 -12.20 3.33 1.95
N GLN A 63 -11.67 4.17 1.04
CA GLN A 63 -12.13 4.23 -0.35
C GLN A 63 -12.04 2.87 -1.05
N LEU A 64 -10.99 2.09 -0.80
CA LEU A 64 -10.82 0.74 -1.36
C LEU A 64 -11.95 -0.17 -0.91
N ARG A 65 -12.29 -0.16 0.39
CA ARG A 65 -13.39 -0.96 0.92
C ARG A 65 -14.71 -0.55 0.32
N ASP A 66 -14.98 0.75 0.20
CA ASP A 66 -16.23 1.25 -0.38
C ASP A 66 -16.31 1.00 -1.88
N PHE A 67 -15.20 1.08 -2.61
CA PHE A 67 -15.09 0.68 -3.99
C PHE A 67 -15.47 -0.80 -4.17
N CYS A 68 -14.92 -1.70 -3.33
CA CYS A 68 -15.22 -3.13 -3.40
C CYS A 68 -16.68 -3.47 -3.09
N LYS A 69 -17.36 -2.69 -2.23
CA LYS A 69 -18.80 -2.90 -1.91
C LYS A 69 -19.72 -2.63 -3.09
N ARG A 70 -19.28 -1.84 -4.07
CA ARG A 70 -20.08 -1.45 -5.25
C ARG A 70 -20.13 -2.54 -6.33
N PHE A 71 -19.34 -3.61 -6.20
CA PHE A 71 -19.34 -4.71 -7.16
C PHE A 71 -20.63 -5.55 -7.04
N SER A 72 -21.16 -5.95 -8.21
CA SER A 72 -22.26 -6.90 -8.32
C SER A 72 -21.85 -8.02 -9.29
N PRO A 73 -21.83 -9.29 -8.86
CA PRO A 73 -22.15 -9.80 -7.51
C PRO A 73 -21.16 -9.32 -6.43
N PRO A 74 -21.52 -9.40 -5.13
CA PRO A 74 -20.67 -8.92 -4.05
C PRO A 74 -19.28 -9.56 -4.05
N MET A 75 -18.24 -8.73 -3.94
CA MET A 75 -16.86 -9.22 -3.93
C MET A 75 -16.60 -10.09 -2.67
N PRO A 76 -15.98 -11.27 -2.81
CA PRO A 76 -15.65 -12.12 -1.65
C PRO A 76 -14.78 -11.38 -0.64
N ARG A 77 -15.07 -11.58 0.66
CA ARG A 77 -14.32 -10.94 1.76
C ARG A 77 -12.82 -11.20 1.69
N ALA A 78 -12.41 -12.40 1.28
CA ALA A 78 -11.01 -12.77 1.11
C ALA A 78 -10.30 -11.95 0.03
N THR A 79 -10.98 -11.66 -1.08
CA THR A 79 -10.46 -10.82 -2.17
C THR A 79 -10.25 -9.39 -1.70
N ILE A 80 -11.22 -8.83 -0.97
CA ILE A 80 -11.13 -7.47 -0.41
C ILE A 80 -9.96 -7.37 0.59
N ALA A 81 -9.84 -8.36 1.48
CA ALA A 81 -8.74 -8.43 2.44
C ALA A 81 -7.37 -8.53 1.75
N THR A 82 -7.30 -9.29 0.65
CA THR A 82 -6.08 -9.43 -0.16
C THR A 82 -5.71 -8.12 -0.85
N ALA A 83 -6.67 -7.41 -1.44
CA ALA A 83 -6.45 -6.10 -2.06
C ALA A 83 -5.92 -5.07 -1.05
N LEU A 84 -6.52 -5.00 0.15
CA LEU A 84 -6.02 -4.15 1.25
C LEU A 84 -4.59 -4.54 1.65
N HIS A 85 -4.29 -5.84 1.67
CA HIS A 85 -2.96 -6.32 2.00
C HIS A 85 -1.93 -5.89 0.97
N TYR A 86 -2.24 -6.00 -0.33
CA TYR A 86 -1.37 -5.50 -1.40
C TYR A 86 -1.17 -3.99 -1.32
N PHE A 87 -2.24 -3.24 -1.09
CA PHE A 87 -2.17 -1.79 -0.94
C PHE A 87 -1.22 -1.38 0.21
N LYS A 88 -1.39 -1.99 1.39
CA LYS A 88 -0.51 -1.75 2.54
C LYS A 88 0.94 -2.16 2.28
N ARG A 89 1.16 -3.31 1.64
CA ARG A 89 2.50 -3.81 1.34
C ARG A 89 3.22 -2.93 0.31
N PHE A 90 2.49 -2.44 -0.69
CA PHE A 90 3.02 -1.55 -1.71
C PHE A 90 3.54 -0.25 -1.09
N TYR A 91 2.72 0.41 -0.27
CA TYR A 91 3.08 1.69 0.37
C TYR A 91 3.94 1.56 1.64
N LEU A 92 4.40 0.36 1.99
CA LEU A 92 5.49 0.22 2.96
C LEU A 92 6.86 0.57 2.36
N ARG A 93 7.00 0.53 1.04
CA ARG A 93 8.29 0.72 0.35
C ARG A 93 8.26 1.77 -0.76
N ASN A 94 7.09 2.35 -1.01
CA ASN A 94 6.89 3.34 -2.06
C ASN A 94 6.16 4.54 -1.46
N SER A 95 6.49 5.74 -1.93
CA SER A 95 5.80 6.98 -1.54
C SER A 95 4.51 7.17 -2.36
N VAL A 96 3.51 7.80 -1.74
CA VAL A 96 2.28 8.25 -2.45
C VAL A 96 2.56 9.31 -3.51
N MET A 97 3.70 10.01 -3.40
CA MET A 97 4.11 11.04 -4.34
C MET A 97 4.61 10.44 -5.67
N ASP A 98 5.17 9.23 -5.65
CA ASP A 98 5.63 8.52 -6.86
C ASP A 98 4.47 7.76 -7.52
N TYR A 99 3.57 7.19 -6.72
CA TYR A 99 2.42 6.41 -7.19
C TYR A 99 1.15 6.88 -6.50
N HIS A 100 0.24 7.49 -7.26
CA HIS A 100 -0.97 8.05 -6.69
C HIS A 100 -1.92 6.94 -6.16
N PRO A 101 -2.39 7.01 -4.90
CA PRO A 101 -3.20 5.96 -4.27
C PRO A 101 -4.47 5.56 -5.01
N LYS A 102 -5.10 6.48 -5.74
CA LYS A 102 -6.31 6.20 -6.54
C LYS A 102 -6.07 5.11 -7.59
N GLU A 103 -4.91 5.10 -8.23
CA GLU A 103 -4.57 4.15 -9.30
C GLU A 103 -4.10 2.82 -8.72
N ILE A 104 -3.26 2.87 -7.69
CA ILE A 104 -2.75 1.67 -7.01
C ILE A 104 -3.88 0.90 -6.32
N LEU A 105 -4.89 1.61 -5.78
CA LEU A 105 -6.09 1.00 -5.22
C LEU A 105 -6.79 0.09 -6.25
N VAL A 106 -7.09 0.61 -7.44
CA VAL A 106 -7.79 -0.15 -8.49
C VAL A 106 -6.91 -1.32 -8.96
N THR A 107 -5.60 -1.09 -9.10
CA THR A 107 -4.61 -2.11 -9.46
C THR A 107 -4.58 -3.25 -8.44
N CYS A 108 -4.58 -2.94 -7.15
CA CYS A 108 -4.58 -3.93 -6.07
C CYS A 108 -5.87 -4.76 -6.07
N VAL A 109 -7.02 -4.13 -6.33
CA VAL A 109 -8.31 -4.84 -6.45
C VAL A 109 -8.30 -5.78 -7.65
N TYR A 110 -7.85 -5.32 -8.81
CA TYR A 110 -7.72 -6.13 -10.02
C TYR A 110 -6.77 -7.33 -9.83
N LEU A 111 -5.62 -7.11 -9.20
CA LEU A 111 -4.67 -8.19 -8.92
C LEU A 111 -5.25 -9.21 -7.94
N ALA A 112 -5.93 -8.74 -6.90
CA ALA A 112 -6.54 -9.61 -5.90
C ALA A 112 -7.66 -10.49 -6.49
N THR A 113 -8.49 -9.94 -7.38
CA THR A 113 -9.54 -10.72 -8.05
C THR A 113 -8.92 -11.81 -8.92
N LYS A 114 -7.89 -11.48 -9.71
CA LYS A 114 -7.19 -12.45 -10.57
C LYS A 114 -6.59 -13.61 -9.76
N VAL A 115 -5.87 -13.32 -8.68
CA VAL A 115 -5.28 -14.35 -7.80
C VAL A 115 -6.37 -15.24 -7.20
N PHE A 116 -7.47 -14.66 -6.74
CA PHE A 116 -8.56 -15.42 -6.14
C PHE A 116 -9.23 -16.37 -7.15
N TYR A 117 -9.46 -15.92 -8.40
CA TYR A 117 -9.99 -16.79 -9.43
C TYR A 117 -9.02 -17.92 -9.80
N SER A 118 -7.72 -17.64 -9.96
CA SER A 118 -6.72 -18.68 -10.27
C SER A 118 -6.65 -19.77 -9.21
N VAL A 119 -6.82 -19.43 -7.92
CA VAL A 119 -6.83 -20.41 -6.83
C VAL A 119 -8.06 -21.32 -6.88
N LYS A 120 -9.22 -20.82 -7.35
CA LYS A 120 -10.44 -21.64 -7.48
C LYS A 120 -10.38 -22.69 -8.58
N PHE A 121 -9.54 -22.51 -9.61
CA PHE A 121 -9.38 -23.48 -10.70
C PHE A 121 -8.31 -24.54 -10.41
N SER A 122 -7.54 -24.39 -9.32
CA SER A 122 -6.45 -25.29 -8.94
C SER A 122 -6.78 -26.17 -7.74
N GLN A 123 -8.04 -26.17 -7.29
CA GLN A 123 -8.63 -27.08 -6.32
C GLN A 123 -9.78 -27.83 -6.98
#